data_AF-A0A1V5CNA9-F1
#
_entry.id   AF-A0A1V5CNA9-F1
#
_cell.length_a   1.000
_cell.length_b   1.000
_cell.length_c   1.000
_cell.angle_alpha   90.00
_cell.angle_beta   90.00
_cell.angle_gamma   90.00
#
_symmetry.space_group_name_H-M   'P 1'
#
loop_
_entity.id
_entity.type
_entity.pdbx_description
1 polymer ?
#
loop_
_entity_poly.entity_id
_entity_poly.type
_entity_poly.pdbx_seq_one_letter_code
_entity_poly.pdbx_strand_id
1 'polypeptide(L)'
;MLYGEISAMAKMKKEEIKKPDILITAIESTVAFVKKNLRSCIIGVIIFFLAAFSVYAYTFYEKKQDEKALYALAQGIQSFDMYNLSGKKDDLDNAEKTFQGVINEKRGRLSIMAKLYLGKVYYSRGKNEEAQRIYQDILNTSSDSVIKALAEKALEHIKK
;
A
#
# COMPACT_ATOMS: atom_id res chain seq x y z
N MET A 1 -12.09 50.90 40.52
CA MET A 1 -11.80 49.75 39.63
C MET A 1 -11.08 50.15 38.35
N LEU A 2 -11.45 51.26 37.69
CA LEU A 2 -10.85 51.75 36.44
C LEU A 2 -9.30 51.89 36.45
N TYR A 3 -8.72 52.33 37.57
CA TYR A 3 -7.27 52.55 37.70
C TYR A 3 -6.43 51.24 37.65
N GLY A 4 -6.99 50.13 38.14
CA GLY A 4 -6.32 48.83 38.14
C GLY A 4 -6.24 48.25 36.73
N GLU A 5 -7.31 48.39 35.94
CA GLU A 5 -7.40 47.87 34.58
C GLU A 5 -6.46 48.60 33.61
N ILE A 6 -6.34 49.93 33.73
CA ILE A 6 -5.41 50.73 32.90
C ILE A 6 -3.96 50.33 33.18
N SER A 7 -3.62 50.09 34.45
CA SER A 7 -2.27 49.64 34.83
C SER A 7 -1.95 48.23 34.31
N ALA A 8 -2.96 47.33 34.31
CA ALA A 8 -2.82 45.98 33.78
C ALA A 8 -2.65 45.99 32.25
N MET A 9 -3.45 46.78 31.52
CA MET A 9 -3.32 46.93 30.06
C MET A 9 -1.96 47.53 29.66
N ALA A 10 -1.46 48.52 30.41
CA ALA A 10 -0.15 49.11 30.18
C ALA A 10 1.00 48.10 30.42
N LYS A 11 0.83 47.20 31.41
CA LYS A 11 1.80 46.14 31.72
C LYS A 11 1.81 45.06 30.63
N MET A 12 0.63 44.61 30.17
CA MET A 12 0.50 43.62 29.09
C MET A 12 1.08 44.13 27.76
N LYS A 13 0.82 45.40 27.40
CA LYS A 13 1.37 46.01 26.17
C LYS A 13 2.90 46.12 26.19
N LYS A 14 3.52 46.34 27.37
CA LYS A 14 4.98 46.34 27.51
C LYS A 14 5.60 44.94 27.39
N GLU A 15 4.85 43.89 27.73
CA GLU A 15 5.31 42.50 27.73
C GLU A 15 5.23 41.87 26.33
N GLU A 16 4.26 42.28 25.50
CA GLU A 16 4.17 41.89 24.08
C GLU A 16 5.28 42.52 23.21
N ILE A 17 5.71 43.75 23.52
CA ILE A 17 6.76 44.48 22.76
C ILE A 17 8.17 43.97 23.08
N LYS A 18 8.36 43.15 24.13
CA LYS A 18 9.68 42.58 24.51
C LYS A 18 9.94 41.18 23.92
N LYS A 19 8.95 40.58 23.25
CA LYS A 19 9.09 39.31 22.51
C LYS A 19 9.66 39.39 21.07
N PRO A 20 9.82 40.56 20.39
CA PRO A 20 10.46 40.60 19.07
C PRO A 20 11.96 40.35 19.16
N ASP A 21 12.63 40.69 20.28
CA ASP A 21 14.09 40.55 20.38
C ASP A 21 14.54 39.10 20.34
N ILE A 22 13.81 38.16 20.96
CA ILE A 22 14.21 36.74 20.98
C ILE A 22 14.08 36.14 19.57
N LEU A 23 13.01 36.46 18.85
CA LEU A 23 12.79 35.97 17.50
C LEU A 23 13.77 36.64 16.52
N ILE A 24 13.97 37.95 16.62
CA ILE A 24 14.92 38.70 15.76
C ILE A 24 16.35 38.22 16.03
N THR A 25 16.75 38.06 17.30
CA THR A 25 18.08 37.53 17.67
C THR A 25 18.26 36.09 17.19
N ALA A 26 17.23 35.25 17.32
CA ALA A 26 17.26 33.89 16.78
C ALA A 26 17.40 33.89 15.25
N ILE A 27 16.68 34.79 14.56
CA ILE A 27 16.77 34.96 13.10
C ILE A 27 18.17 35.44 12.71
N GLU A 28 18.72 36.45 13.38
CA GLU A 28 20.06 36.97 13.12
C GLU A 28 21.14 35.91 13.33
N SER A 29 21.06 35.12 14.40
CA SER A 29 21.98 34.01 14.66
C SER A 29 21.86 32.89 13.61
N THR A 30 20.62 32.61 13.16
CA THR A 30 20.35 31.60 12.14
C THR A 30 20.88 32.06 10.78
N VAL A 31 20.68 33.33 10.43
CA VAL A 31 21.18 33.94 9.19
C VAL A 31 22.71 34.00 9.20
N ALA A 32 23.34 34.37 10.31
CA ALA A 32 24.80 34.40 10.43
C ALA A 32 25.42 32.99 10.31
N PHE A 33 24.78 31.98 10.92
CA PHE A 33 25.24 30.59 10.85
C PHE A 33 25.06 29.99 9.45
N VAL A 34 23.92 30.26 8.80
CA VAL A 34 23.68 29.88 7.40
C VAL A 34 24.73 30.55 6.52
N LYS A 35 24.93 31.87 6.61
CA LYS A 35 25.85 32.60 5.72
C LYS A 35 27.31 32.13 5.85
N LYS A 36 27.74 31.73 7.06
CA LYS A 36 29.10 31.24 7.34
C LYS A 36 29.32 29.78 6.92
N ASN A 37 28.27 28.96 6.91
CA ASN A 37 28.38 27.52 6.62
C ASN A 37 27.34 27.03 5.60
N LEU A 38 27.01 27.90 4.63
CA LEU A 38 25.96 27.72 3.61
C LEU A 38 26.09 26.38 2.89
N ARG A 39 27.32 25.98 2.54
CA ARG A 39 27.57 24.70 1.86
C ARG A 39 27.14 23.49 2.70
N SER A 40 27.52 23.45 3.98
CA SER A 40 27.17 22.35 4.89
C SER A 40 25.67 22.31 5.21
N CYS A 41 25.04 23.48 5.33
CA CYS A 41 23.60 23.59 5.57
C CYS A 41 22.78 23.13 4.35
N ILE A 42 23.21 23.51 3.14
CA ILE A 42 22.60 23.06 1.88
C ILE A 42 22.74 21.54 1.74
N ILE A 43 23.91 20.96 2.03
CA ILE A 43 24.11 19.51 1.98
C ILE A 43 23.16 18.79 2.95
N GLY A 44 23.01 19.28 4.18
CA GLY A 44 22.08 18.70 5.15
C GLY A 44 20.62 18.74 4.68
N VAL A 45 20.19 19.85 4.10
CA VAL A 45 18.84 20.01 3.54
C VAL A 45 18.63 19.06 2.34
N ILE A 46 19.62 18.92 1.46
CA ILE A 46 19.56 17.99 0.32
C ILE A 46 19.43 16.55 0.82
N ILE A 47 20.21 16.14 1.84
CA ILE A 47 20.13 14.80 2.42
C ILE A 47 18.75 14.57 3.06
N PHE A 48 18.23 15.56 3.78
CA PHE A 48 16.89 15.49 4.37
C PHE A 48 15.80 15.29 3.30
N PHE A 49 15.82 16.09 2.23
CA PHE A 49 14.90 15.92 1.12
C PHE A 49 15.10 14.59 0.38
N LEU A 50 16.33 14.12 0.17
CA LEU A 50 16.61 12.81 -0.43
C LEU A 50 16.01 11.66 0.40
N ALA A 51 16.14 11.71 1.73
CA ALA A 51 15.54 10.73 2.62
C ALA A 51 14.00 10.80 2.56
N ALA A 52 13.42 12.01 2.61
CA ALA A 52 11.99 12.20 2.52
C ALA A 52 11.40 11.73 1.17
N PHE A 53 12.07 12.06 0.05
CA PHE A 53 11.70 11.57 -1.29
C PHE A 53 11.81 10.06 -1.40
N SER A 54 12.82 9.44 -0.79
CA SER A 54 12.97 7.97 -0.81
C SER A 54 11.82 7.29 -0.08
N VAL A 55 11.44 7.80 1.11
CA VAL A 55 10.28 7.29 1.86
C VAL A 55 8.97 7.53 1.10
N TYR A 56 8.80 8.74 0.53
CA TYR A 56 7.63 9.08 -0.27
C TYR A 56 7.51 8.18 -1.50
N ALA A 57 8.60 7.98 -2.23
CA ALA A 57 8.64 7.09 -3.39
C ALA A 57 8.28 5.66 -3.01
N TYR A 58 8.80 5.15 -1.89
CA TYR A 58 8.48 3.80 -1.41
C TYR A 58 6.97 3.63 -1.14
N THR A 59 6.38 4.55 -0.37
CA THR A 59 4.95 4.50 -0.02
C THR A 59 4.02 4.71 -1.23
N PHE A 60 4.42 5.56 -2.18
CA PHE A 60 3.67 5.79 -3.42
C PHE A 60 3.74 4.59 -4.37
N TYR A 61 4.87 3.88 -4.40
CA TYR A 61 5.07 2.72 -5.24
C TYR A 61 4.19 1.53 -4.81
N GLU A 62 4.06 1.29 -3.49
CA GLU A 62 3.23 0.20 -2.97
C GLU A 62 1.74 0.38 -3.34
N LYS A 63 1.18 1.59 -3.16
CA LYS A 63 -0.23 1.87 -3.46
C LYS A 63 -0.59 1.64 -4.93
N LYS A 64 0.25 2.12 -5.85
CA LYS A 64 -0.01 1.98 -7.30
C LYS A 64 0.02 0.52 -7.75
N GLN A 65 0.84 -0.29 -7.08
CA GLN A 65 0.97 -1.70 -7.42
C GLN A 65 -0.22 -2.52 -6.90
N ASP A 66 -0.84 -2.13 -5.78
CA ASP A 66 -2.03 -2.79 -5.24
C ASP A 66 -3.26 -2.60 -6.13
N GLU A 67 -3.49 -1.40 -6.65
CA GLU A 67 -4.59 -1.13 -7.60
C GLU A 67 -4.45 -1.97 -8.88
N LYS A 68 -3.24 -2.03 -9.45
CA LYS A 68 -2.96 -2.83 -10.64
C LYS A 68 -3.25 -4.31 -10.40
N ALA A 69 -2.85 -4.84 -9.24
CA ALA A 69 -3.07 -6.24 -8.91
C ALA A 69 -4.54 -6.57 -8.64
N LEU A 70 -5.28 -5.65 -8.01
CA LEU A 70 -6.73 -5.80 -7.83
C LEU A 70 -7.45 -5.78 -9.19
N TYR A 71 -7.06 -4.87 -10.08
CA TYR A 71 -7.59 -4.80 -11.44
C TYR A 71 -7.29 -6.08 -12.22
N ALA A 72 -6.05 -6.57 -12.15
CA ALA A 72 -5.67 -7.83 -12.78
C ALA A 72 -6.48 -9.01 -12.20
N LEU A 73 -6.67 -9.08 -10.88
CA LEU A 73 -7.50 -10.11 -10.26
C LEU A 73 -8.94 -10.07 -10.80
N ALA A 74 -9.54 -8.87 -10.87
CA ALA A 74 -10.88 -8.69 -11.42
C ALA A 74 -10.97 -9.12 -12.90
N GLN A 75 -9.97 -8.75 -13.71
CA GLN A 75 -9.87 -9.14 -15.10
C GLN A 75 -9.77 -10.66 -15.26
N GLY A 76 -8.95 -11.33 -14.44
CA GLY A 76 -8.82 -12.78 -14.46
C GLY A 76 -10.13 -13.49 -14.10
N ILE A 77 -10.86 -12.96 -13.11
CA ILE A 77 -12.20 -13.47 -12.75
C ILE A 77 -13.16 -13.30 -13.92
N GLN A 78 -13.18 -12.13 -14.55
CA GLN A 78 -14.03 -11.86 -15.71
C GLN A 78 -13.73 -12.81 -16.88
N SER A 79 -12.45 -13.06 -17.18
CA SER A 79 -12.06 -14.03 -18.21
C SER A 79 -12.53 -15.45 -17.85
N PHE A 80 -12.41 -15.84 -16.59
CA PHE A 80 -12.91 -17.15 -16.15
C PHE A 80 -14.43 -17.26 -16.23
N ASP A 81 -15.16 -16.21 -15.88
CA ASP A 81 -16.62 -16.16 -16.01
C ASP A 81 -17.03 -16.21 -17.48
N MET A 82 -16.32 -15.52 -18.36
CA MET A 82 -16.55 -15.60 -19.81
C MET A 82 -16.33 -17.02 -20.34
N TYR A 83 -15.28 -17.71 -19.87
CA TYR A 83 -15.07 -19.12 -20.18
C TYR A 83 -16.24 -19.99 -19.71
N ASN A 84 -16.77 -19.77 -18.50
CA ASN A 84 -17.90 -20.55 -17.98
C ASN A 84 -19.18 -20.34 -18.83
N LEU A 85 -19.31 -19.19 -19.50
CA LEU A 85 -20.43 -18.88 -20.40
C LEU A 85 -20.20 -19.38 -21.83
N SER A 86 -18.98 -19.24 -22.35
CA SER A 86 -18.68 -19.42 -23.78
C SER A 86 -17.99 -20.75 -24.10
N GLY A 87 -17.33 -21.36 -23.11
CA GLY A 87 -16.45 -22.52 -23.27
C GLY A 87 -15.16 -22.25 -24.06
N LYS A 88 -14.86 -21.00 -24.43
CA LYS A 88 -13.69 -20.65 -25.26
C LYS A 88 -12.40 -20.84 -24.49
N LYS A 89 -11.49 -21.65 -25.05
CA LYS A 89 -10.18 -21.91 -24.44
C LYS A 89 -9.34 -20.65 -24.25
N ASP A 90 -9.44 -19.69 -25.16
CA ASP A 90 -8.72 -18.41 -25.07
C ASP A 90 -9.08 -17.64 -23.78
N ASP A 91 -10.35 -17.65 -23.38
CA ASP A 91 -10.80 -17.00 -22.14
C ASP A 91 -10.19 -17.69 -20.92
N LEU A 92 -10.10 -19.03 -20.96
CA LEU A 92 -9.47 -19.82 -19.90
C LEU A 92 -7.95 -19.63 -19.86
N ASP A 93 -7.28 -19.46 -21.01
CA ASP A 93 -5.85 -19.16 -21.12
C ASP A 93 -5.54 -17.76 -20.58
N ASN A 94 -6.40 -16.78 -20.89
CA ASN A 94 -6.29 -15.43 -20.36
C ASN A 94 -6.48 -15.40 -18.83
N ALA A 95 -7.45 -16.14 -18.31
CA ALA A 95 -7.65 -16.28 -16.87
C ALA A 95 -6.41 -16.88 -16.18
N GLU A 96 -5.87 -17.99 -16.72
CA GLU A 96 -4.66 -18.62 -16.16
C GLU A 96 -3.49 -17.65 -16.08
N LYS A 97 -3.15 -17.01 -17.20
CA LYS A 97 -2.02 -16.06 -17.28
C LYS A 97 -2.20 -14.90 -16.30
N THR A 98 -3.42 -14.39 -16.20
CA THR A 98 -3.72 -13.25 -15.34
C THR A 98 -3.56 -13.61 -13.86
N PHE A 99 -4.09 -14.75 -13.43
CA PHE A 99 -3.92 -15.20 -12.03
C PHE A 99 -2.46 -15.51 -11.70
N GLN A 100 -1.71 -16.16 -12.60
CA GLN A 100 -0.27 -16.37 -12.42
C GLN A 100 0.48 -15.04 -12.28
N GLY A 101 0.14 -14.02 -13.06
CA GLY A 101 0.68 -12.67 -12.93
C GLY A 101 0.44 -12.07 -11.56
N VAL A 102 -0.79 -12.14 -11.04
CA VAL A 102 -1.13 -11.64 -9.70
C VAL A 102 -0.35 -12.39 -8.61
N ILE A 103 -0.21 -13.71 -8.72
CA ILE A 103 0.52 -14.53 -7.76
C ILE A 103 2.02 -14.18 -7.72
N ASN A 104 2.61 -13.90 -8.89
CA ASN A 104 4.02 -13.55 -9.01
C ASN A 104 4.34 -12.11 -8.54
N GLU A 105 3.44 -11.16 -8.80
CA GLU A 105 3.64 -9.74 -8.46
C GLU A 105 3.26 -9.41 -7.00
N LYS A 106 2.37 -10.18 -6.36
CA LYS A 106 1.83 -9.86 -5.04
C LYS A 106 1.94 -10.98 -4.03
N ARG A 107 2.08 -10.58 -2.77
CA ARG A 107 1.95 -11.44 -1.59
C ARG A 107 0.69 -11.04 -0.81
N GLY A 108 0.24 -11.93 0.09
CA GLY A 108 -0.92 -11.68 0.93
C GLY A 108 -2.25 -12.00 0.25
N ARG A 109 -3.33 -11.34 0.68
CA ARG A 109 -4.72 -11.74 0.40
C ARG A 109 -5.04 -11.85 -1.10
N LEU A 110 -4.62 -10.89 -1.92
CA LEU A 110 -4.87 -10.91 -3.37
C LEU A 110 -4.21 -12.11 -4.05
N SER A 111 -2.99 -12.47 -3.65
CA SER A 111 -2.27 -13.65 -4.14
C SER A 111 -3.01 -14.94 -3.78
N ILE A 112 -3.52 -15.04 -2.55
CA ILE A 112 -4.30 -16.20 -2.10
C ILE A 112 -5.62 -16.32 -2.87
N MET A 113 -6.31 -15.20 -3.13
CA MET A 113 -7.51 -15.20 -3.98
C MET A 113 -7.19 -15.62 -5.41
N ALA A 114 -6.11 -15.11 -6.00
CA ALA A 114 -5.67 -15.53 -7.33
C ALA A 114 -5.34 -17.03 -7.36
N LYS A 115 -4.69 -17.59 -6.32
CA LYS A 115 -4.48 -19.04 -6.19
C LYS A 115 -5.81 -19.81 -6.15
N LEU A 116 -6.80 -19.35 -5.38
CA LEU A 116 -8.13 -20.00 -5.34
C LEU A 116 -8.74 -20.10 -6.74
N TYR A 117 -8.72 -19.00 -7.51
CA TYR A 117 -9.27 -19.01 -8.87
C TYR A 117 -8.39 -19.80 -9.85
N LEU A 118 -7.07 -19.77 -9.71
CA LEU A 118 -6.17 -20.60 -10.52
C LEU A 118 -6.46 -22.10 -10.30
N GLY A 119 -6.77 -22.51 -9.06
CA GLY A 119 -7.23 -23.86 -8.77
C GLY A 119 -8.52 -24.22 -9.54
N LYS A 120 -9.46 -23.28 -9.67
CA LYS A 120 -10.69 -23.48 -10.47
C LYS A 120 -10.36 -23.61 -11.95
N VAL A 121 -9.46 -22.78 -12.46
CA VAL A 121 -8.97 -22.85 -13.84
C VAL A 121 -8.34 -24.22 -14.12
N TYR A 122 -7.48 -24.72 -13.24
CA TYR A 122 -6.89 -26.05 -13.39
C TYR A 122 -7.92 -27.17 -13.34
N TYR A 123 -8.88 -27.08 -12.43
CA TYR A 123 -10.00 -28.03 -12.41
C TYR A 123 -10.79 -28.03 -13.72
N SER A 124 -11.13 -26.85 -14.27
CA SER A 124 -11.81 -26.73 -15.56
C SER A 124 -10.99 -27.27 -16.75
N ARG A 125 -9.66 -27.35 -16.61
CA ARG A 125 -8.78 -27.99 -17.61
C ARG A 125 -8.63 -29.51 -17.43
N GLY A 126 -9.25 -30.09 -16.40
CA GLY A 126 -9.02 -31.48 -16.02
C GLY A 126 -7.68 -31.73 -15.31
N LYS A 127 -6.96 -30.66 -14.93
CA LYS A 127 -5.70 -30.70 -14.17
C LYS A 127 -5.98 -30.82 -12.68
N ASN A 128 -6.60 -31.95 -12.30
CA ASN A 128 -7.11 -32.17 -10.96
C ASN A 128 -6.00 -32.24 -9.91
N GLU A 129 -4.85 -32.80 -10.25
CA GLU A 129 -3.70 -32.91 -9.35
C GLU A 129 -3.12 -31.52 -9.02
N GLU A 130 -2.96 -30.66 -10.02
CA GLU A 130 -2.49 -29.30 -9.83
C GLU A 130 -3.50 -28.45 -9.06
N ALA A 131 -4.79 -28.61 -9.34
CA ALA A 131 -5.85 -27.95 -8.58
C ALA A 131 -5.82 -28.38 -7.09
N GLN A 132 -5.66 -29.69 -6.83
CA GLN A 132 -5.55 -30.20 -5.45
C GLN A 132 -4.34 -29.62 -4.72
N ARG A 133 -3.17 -29.59 -5.37
CA ARG A 133 -1.95 -29.02 -4.78
C ARG A 133 -2.14 -27.56 -4.40
N ILE A 134 -2.77 -26.76 -5.28
CA ILE A 134 -3.07 -25.35 -5.01
C ILE A 134 -3.99 -25.21 -3.79
N TYR A 135 -5.08 -25.97 -3.72
CA TYR A 135 -6.01 -25.86 -2.60
C TYR A 135 -5.39 -26.31 -1.28
N GLN A 136 -4.57 -27.37 -1.28
CA GLN A 136 -3.83 -27.79 -0.10
C GLN A 136 -2.83 -26.73 0.37
N ASP A 137 -2.10 -26.10 -0.55
CA ASP A 137 -1.22 -24.97 -0.23
C ASP A 137 -1.99 -23.82 0.44
N ILE A 138 -3.19 -23.50 -0.04
CA ILE A 138 -4.05 -22.47 0.56
C ILE A 138 -4.46 -22.85 1.99
N LEU A 139 -4.82 -24.11 2.26
CA LEU A 139 -5.18 -24.56 3.60
C LEU A 139 -4.03 -24.45 4.61
N ASN A 140 -2.80 -24.68 4.13
CA ASN A 140 -1.59 -24.61 4.94
C ASN A 140 -1.10 -23.17 5.16
N THR A 141 -1.29 -22.28 4.19
CA THR A 141 -0.69 -20.94 4.21
C THR A 141 -1.65 -19.81 4.60
N SER A 142 -2.95 -19.96 4.34
CA SER A 142 -3.95 -18.94 4.70
C SER A 142 -4.27 -19.00 6.20
N SER A 143 -4.53 -17.85 6.82
CA SER A 143 -5.15 -17.76 8.15
C SER A 143 -6.64 -17.40 8.08
N ASP A 144 -7.15 -17.07 6.89
CA ASP A 144 -8.54 -16.67 6.68
C ASP A 144 -9.45 -17.91 6.58
N SER A 145 -10.39 -18.01 7.51
CA SER A 145 -11.32 -19.16 7.63
C SER A 145 -12.24 -19.30 6.42
N VAL A 146 -12.67 -18.20 5.79
CA VAL A 146 -13.54 -18.22 4.61
C VAL A 146 -12.76 -18.77 3.42
N ILE A 147 -11.52 -18.31 3.23
CA ILE A 147 -10.64 -18.83 2.17
C ILE A 147 -10.38 -20.33 2.36
N LYS A 148 -10.15 -20.77 3.61
CA LYS A 148 -9.96 -22.21 3.89
C LYS A 148 -11.21 -23.03 3.57
N ALA A 149 -12.38 -22.59 4.03
CA ALA A 149 -13.63 -23.27 3.73
C ALA A 149 -13.90 -23.38 2.21
N LEU A 150 -13.55 -22.36 1.43
CA LEU A 150 -13.64 -22.41 -0.03
C LEU A 150 -12.69 -23.42 -0.65
N ALA A 151 -11.44 -23.49 -0.18
CA ALA A 151 -10.46 -24.46 -0.64
C ALA A 151 -10.83 -25.91 -0.25
N GLU A 152 -11.31 -26.12 0.96
CA GLU A 152 -11.84 -27.41 1.45
C GLU A 152 -12.99 -27.90 0.56
N LYS A 153 -14.00 -27.05 0.35
CA LYS A 153 -15.13 -27.37 -0.51
C LYS A 153 -14.69 -27.70 -1.94
N ALA A 154 -13.72 -26.97 -2.48
CA ALA A 154 -13.19 -27.25 -3.81
C ALA A 154 -12.46 -28.61 -3.86
N LEU A 155 -11.69 -28.96 -2.83
CA LEU A 155 -11.03 -30.27 -2.73
C LEU A 155 -12.02 -31.43 -2.66
N GLU A 156 -13.13 -31.26 -1.93
CA GLU A 156 -14.19 -32.27 -1.88
C GLU A 156 -14.81 -32.51 -3.26
N HIS A 157 -15.01 -31.45 -4.04
CA HIS A 157 -15.51 -31.56 -5.41
C HIS A 157 -14.56 -32.30 -6.35
N ILE A 158 -13.24 -32.16 -6.19
CA ILE A 158 -12.26 -32.85 -7.05
C ILE A 158 -12.17 -34.35 -6.72
N LYS A 159 -12.41 -34.73 -5.46
CA LYS A 159 -12.28 -36.12 -4.99
C LYS A 159 -13.52 -36.98 -5.28
N LYS A 160 -14.63 -36.37 -5.72
CA LYS A 160 -15.86 -37.05 -6.11
C LYS A 160 -15.80 -37.48 -7.57
#